data_AF-A0A6A6N5D2-F1
#
_entry.id   AF-A0A6A6N5D2-F1
#
_cell.length_a   1.000
_cell.length_b   1.000
_cell.length_c   1.000
_cell.angle_alpha   90.00
_cell.angle_beta   90.00
_cell.angle_gamma   90.00
#
_symmetry.space_group_name_H-M   'P 1'
#
loop_
_entity.id
_entity.type
_entity.pdbx_description
1 polymer ?
#
loop_
_entity_poly.entity_id
_entity_poly.type
_entity_poly.pdbx_seq_one_letter_code
_entity_poly.pdbx_strand_id
1 'polypeptide(L)'
;MALATKHSLLLLGILVFFISLSAYTKPAMADDDDDDDIPADFSRKYFPDGFIFGTATSAYQIEGAANKSGRGPSVWDTFTHETPERILDHSNGDIAVDFYHHFREDIKNVKNMGFDAFRFSISWTRIIPSGRRREGVNQEGIDFYNDVINEIIKNDLKPFVTIFHWDTPQALEDKYGGFLSSNIVNDYRDYADLLFEKFGDRVQYWMTFNEPWALSGFAYDDGIFAPGRCSYWVNYQCPAGNSATEPYVVAHHLLLAHAAAVQVYREKYKKSQNGQIGITLFTFWFEPLSNRTVDIEASKTALDFMFGLWMDPLTYGRYPRRVRDLVGDRLLTFTDEETNLLRKSYDFIGLQYYTSYYAKPNYTVDPEYIRYKTDSHVNVTAYDYDGNLIGPQAYSPWFYIFPKGIRNLLNYTKDRYDDPVIYITENGVDNANNETESIDDALKDQFRIDYYRMHLWKALESLNNYTVNVKGYFAWSYLDNFEWNIGYTSRFGLYYVDYKDSQLKRYAKHSATWFHGFLNNALSKKSQPLNKITGQVTSGNSRKLGKYYIM
;
A
#
# COMPACT_ATOMS: atom_id res chain seq x y z
N MET A 1 20.62 70.45 10.24
CA MET A 1 19.94 69.37 10.99
C MET A 1 19.03 68.65 10.03
N ALA A 2 19.32 67.37 9.85
CA ALA A 2 18.86 66.53 8.76
C ALA A 2 17.72 65.62 9.21
N LEU A 3 16.84 65.32 8.26
CA LEU A 3 15.94 64.16 8.16
C LEU A 3 14.89 63.94 9.26
N ALA A 4 13.63 64.20 8.91
CA ALA A 4 12.51 63.32 9.28
C ALA A 4 11.29 63.64 8.39
N THR A 5 11.16 62.98 7.24
CA THR A 5 9.88 62.75 6.53
C THR A 5 10.16 61.92 5.28
N LYS A 6 10.33 60.60 5.43
CA LYS A 6 10.29 59.67 4.27
C LYS A 6 9.98 58.22 4.64
N HIS A 7 9.33 57.94 5.77
CA HIS A 7 9.04 56.56 6.21
C HIS A 7 7.56 56.22 6.46
N SER A 8 6.61 57.13 6.21
CA SER A 8 5.19 56.87 6.49
C SER A 8 4.35 56.50 5.26
N LEU A 9 4.93 56.44 4.06
CA LEU A 9 4.21 56.11 2.82
C LEU A 9 4.58 54.74 2.22
N LEU A 10 5.66 54.10 2.69
CA LEU A 10 6.00 52.72 2.26
C LEU A 10 5.29 51.65 3.09
N LEU A 11 4.80 51.98 4.30
CA LEU A 11 4.12 51.02 5.17
C LEU A 11 2.62 50.84 4.83
N LEU A 12 1.98 51.81 4.18
CA LEU A 12 0.61 51.65 3.70
C LEU A 12 0.53 50.87 2.36
N GLY A 13 1.57 50.93 1.52
CA GLY A 13 1.62 50.19 0.26
C GLY A 13 1.89 48.70 0.42
N ILE A 14 2.55 48.29 1.52
CA ILE A 14 2.83 46.88 1.82
C ILE A 14 1.64 46.21 2.51
N LEU A 15 0.82 46.96 3.27
CA LEU A 15 -0.38 46.41 3.90
C LEU A 15 -1.48 46.06 2.89
N VAL A 16 -1.59 46.80 1.79
CA VAL A 16 -2.59 46.53 0.74
C VAL A 16 -2.15 45.37 -0.18
N PHE A 17 -0.85 45.07 -0.28
CA PHE A 17 -0.36 43.94 -1.09
C PHE A 17 -0.43 42.58 -0.35
N PHE A 18 -0.48 42.58 0.99
CA PHE A 18 -0.70 41.37 1.78
C PHE A 18 -2.17 41.03 2.06
N ILE A 19 -3.08 41.97 1.85
CA ILE A 19 -4.53 41.73 1.99
C ILE A 19 -5.14 41.21 0.68
N SER A 20 -4.45 41.35 -0.46
CA SER A 20 -4.88 40.82 -1.76
C SER A 20 -4.28 39.45 -2.14
N LEU A 21 -3.47 38.83 -1.28
CA LEU A 21 -3.02 37.43 -1.43
C LEU A 21 -3.71 36.45 -0.48
N SER A 22 -4.78 36.89 0.18
CA SER A 22 -5.79 36.02 0.80
C SER A 22 -6.74 35.43 -0.26
N ALA A 23 -6.20 35.06 -1.43
CA ALA A 23 -6.91 34.28 -2.42
C ALA A 23 -6.95 32.84 -1.91
N TYR A 24 -7.92 32.57 -1.03
CA TYR A 24 -8.57 31.30 -0.79
C TYR A 24 -7.88 30.05 -1.35
N THR A 25 -6.79 29.61 -0.73
CA THR A 25 -6.55 28.17 -0.60
C THR A 25 -7.42 27.74 0.58
N LYS A 26 -8.63 27.23 0.30
CA LYS A 26 -9.41 26.50 1.30
C LYS A 26 -8.43 25.48 1.96
N PRO A 27 -8.37 25.38 3.30
CA PRO A 27 -7.66 24.26 3.92
C PRO A 27 -8.17 22.96 3.31
N ALA A 28 -7.32 21.94 3.17
CA ALA A 28 -7.66 20.61 2.67
C ALA A 28 -8.75 19.86 3.47
N MET A 29 -9.38 20.54 4.45
CA MET A 29 -10.39 20.03 5.39
C MET A 29 -11.69 20.85 5.33
N ALA A 30 -11.97 21.57 4.23
CA ALA A 30 -13.27 22.20 4.08
C ALA A 30 -14.33 21.13 3.81
N ASP A 31 -15.28 21.02 4.76
CA ASP A 31 -16.55 20.29 4.66
C ASP A 31 -17.26 20.64 3.35
N ASP A 32 -17.18 19.74 2.38
CA ASP A 32 -18.23 19.55 1.39
C ASP A 32 -18.82 18.17 1.70
N ASP A 33 -19.88 18.18 2.51
CA ASP A 33 -20.90 17.15 2.49
C ASP A 33 -21.60 17.25 1.15
N ASP A 34 -21.20 16.40 0.21
CA ASP A 34 -22.08 15.96 -0.86
C ASP A 34 -21.64 14.55 -1.26
N ASP A 35 -22.58 13.60 -1.16
CA ASP A 35 -22.69 12.50 -2.12
C ASP A 35 -22.85 13.17 -3.49
N ASP A 36 -21.75 13.69 -4.05
CA ASP A 36 -21.73 14.24 -5.40
C ASP A 36 -22.33 13.16 -6.30
N ASP A 37 -23.43 13.49 -7.00
CA ASP A 37 -24.14 12.58 -7.89
C ASP A 37 -23.15 12.07 -8.96
N ILE A 38 -22.46 10.95 -8.67
CA ILE A 38 -21.48 10.35 -9.57
C ILE A 38 -22.25 10.03 -10.86
N PRO A 39 -21.88 10.63 -12.00
CA PRO A 39 -22.64 10.50 -13.22
C PRO A 39 -22.89 9.03 -13.56
N ALA A 40 -24.09 8.71 -14.04
CA ALA A 40 -24.43 7.34 -14.44
C ALA A 40 -23.54 6.83 -15.60
N ASP A 41 -22.97 7.75 -16.38
CA ASP A 41 -22.01 7.46 -17.45
C ASP A 41 -20.54 7.65 -17.02
N PHE A 42 -20.27 7.69 -15.70
CA PHE A 42 -18.92 7.75 -15.16
C PHE A 42 -18.07 6.59 -15.68
N SER A 43 -17.08 6.94 -16.48
CA SER A 43 -16.28 6.02 -17.29
C SER A 43 -14.87 6.55 -17.46
N ARG A 44 -14.01 5.75 -18.08
CA ARG A 44 -12.63 6.10 -18.39
C ARG A 44 -12.45 7.46 -19.08
N LYS A 45 -13.42 7.92 -19.88
CA LYS A 45 -13.40 9.23 -20.56
C LYS A 45 -13.31 10.44 -19.64
N TYR A 46 -13.63 10.29 -18.36
CA TYR A 46 -13.49 11.35 -17.38
C TYR A 46 -12.02 11.61 -16.99
N PHE A 47 -11.12 10.67 -17.27
CA PHE A 47 -9.70 10.75 -16.97
C PHE A 47 -8.90 11.22 -18.20
N PRO A 48 -7.74 11.87 -18.01
CA PRO A 48 -6.89 12.29 -19.11
C PRO A 48 -6.42 11.12 -19.98
N ASP A 49 -6.17 11.42 -21.26
CA ASP A 49 -5.51 10.49 -22.16
C ASP A 49 -4.17 10.03 -21.57
N GLY A 50 -3.92 8.72 -21.62
CA GLY A 50 -2.72 8.11 -21.05
C GLY A 50 -2.79 7.80 -19.56
N PHE A 51 -3.87 8.14 -18.85
CA PHE A 51 -4.10 7.63 -17.48
C PHE A 51 -4.19 6.10 -17.49
N ILE A 52 -3.38 5.47 -16.64
CA ILE A 52 -3.20 4.02 -16.61
C ILE A 52 -4.19 3.41 -15.61
N PHE A 53 -5.02 2.48 -16.06
CA PHE A 53 -5.80 1.62 -15.20
C PHE A 53 -5.16 0.23 -15.16
N GLY A 54 -4.96 -0.32 -13.97
CA GLY A 54 -4.46 -1.68 -13.80
C GLY A 54 -5.12 -2.43 -12.64
N THR A 55 -4.64 -3.64 -12.43
CA THR A 55 -4.91 -4.47 -11.25
C THR A 55 -3.59 -4.87 -10.61
N ALA A 56 -3.60 -5.17 -9.32
CA ALA A 56 -2.42 -5.57 -8.58
C ALA A 56 -2.58 -6.96 -7.93
N THR A 57 -1.44 -7.65 -7.78
CA THR A 57 -1.26 -8.91 -7.03
C THR A 57 0.15 -8.98 -6.43
N SER A 58 0.41 -9.98 -5.57
CA SER A 58 1.75 -10.27 -5.04
C SER A 58 2.08 -11.76 -5.09
N ALA A 59 3.37 -12.09 -5.17
CA ALA A 59 3.87 -13.43 -5.45
C ALA A 59 3.38 -14.48 -4.44
N TYR A 60 3.62 -14.29 -3.14
CA TYR A 60 3.24 -15.27 -2.13
C TYR A 60 1.72 -15.47 -2.04
N GLN A 61 0.95 -14.42 -2.34
CA GLN A 61 -0.50 -14.46 -2.23
C GLN A 61 -1.17 -15.23 -3.37
N ILE A 62 -0.55 -15.33 -4.56
CA ILE A 62 -1.18 -15.93 -5.75
C ILE A 62 -0.40 -17.06 -6.42
N GLU A 63 0.93 -17.09 -6.33
CA GLU A 63 1.74 -17.97 -7.19
C GLU A 63 1.57 -19.44 -6.86
N GLY A 64 1.69 -19.79 -5.58
CA GLY A 64 1.84 -21.18 -5.17
C GLY A 64 3.14 -21.79 -5.68
N ALA A 65 3.09 -23.11 -5.93
CA ALA A 65 4.24 -23.89 -6.36
C ALA A 65 5.47 -23.65 -5.43
N ALA A 66 5.21 -23.57 -4.12
CA ALA A 66 6.16 -23.08 -3.12
C ALA A 66 7.48 -23.86 -3.06
N ASN A 67 7.46 -25.15 -3.40
CA ASN A 67 8.61 -26.06 -3.41
C ASN A 67 8.95 -26.61 -4.81
N LYS A 68 8.53 -25.93 -5.87
CA LYS A 68 8.77 -26.35 -7.26
C LYS A 68 9.90 -25.56 -7.89
N SER A 69 10.51 -26.13 -8.94
CA SER A 69 11.43 -25.43 -9.83
C SER A 69 12.54 -24.67 -9.10
N GLY A 70 13.13 -25.30 -8.08
CA GLY A 70 14.26 -24.74 -7.34
C GLY A 70 13.98 -23.54 -6.44
N ARG A 71 12.71 -23.12 -6.23
CA ARG A 71 12.37 -22.04 -5.28
C ARG A 71 12.77 -22.42 -3.84
N GLY A 72 13.41 -21.49 -3.13
CA GLY A 72 13.69 -21.60 -1.69
C GLY A 72 12.53 -21.12 -0.81
N PRO A 73 12.49 -21.46 0.49
CA PRO A 73 11.47 -20.96 1.40
C PRO A 73 11.68 -19.46 1.70
N SER A 74 10.57 -18.73 1.76
CA SER A 74 10.49 -17.38 2.32
C SER A 74 10.07 -17.43 3.79
N VAL A 75 10.21 -16.30 4.48
CA VAL A 75 9.73 -16.14 5.86
C VAL A 75 8.24 -16.48 6.02
N TRP A 76 7.42 -16.26 4.99
CA TRP A 76 6.00 -16.61 5.03
C TRP A 76 5.74 -18.11 4.89
N ASP A 77 6.55 -18.83 4.10
CA ASP A 77 6.48 -20.30 4.05
C ASP A 77 6.75 -20.86 5.46
N THR A 78 7.86 -20.46 6.08
CA THR A 78 8.22 -20.90 7.44
C THR A 78 7.19 -20.50 8.48
N PHE A 79 6.74 -19.24 8.48
CA PHE A 79 5.76 -18.74 9.45
C PHE A 79 4.44 -19.52 9.42
N THR A 80 3.90 -19.77 8.22
CA THR A 80 2.62 -20.49 8.07
C THR A 80 2.75 -21.98 8.35
N HIS A 81 3.89 -22.60 8.05
CA HIS A 81 4.14 -24.02 8.33
C HIS A 81 4.46 -24.30 9.80
N GLU A 82 5.23 -23.45 10.45
CA GLU A 82 5.65 -23.64 11.85
C GLU A 82 4.61 -23.16 12.85
N THR A 83 3.83 -22.14 12.50
CA THR A 83 2.80 -21.54 13.37
C THR A 83 1.46 -21.36 12.65
N PRO A 84 0.84 -22.45 12.14
CA PRO A 84 -0.42 -22.37 11.39
C PRO A 84 -1.54 -21.72 12.22
N GLU A 85 -1.52 -21.83 13.54
CA GLU A 85 -2.48 -21.17 14.45
C GLU A 85 -2.39 -19.63 14.47
N ARG A 86 -1.37 -19.04 13.85
CA ARG A 86 -1.25 -17.60 13.65
C ARG A 86 -1.95 -17.12 12.37
N ILE A 87 -2.46 -18.05 11.57
CA ILE A 87 -3.35 -17.77 10.43
C ILE A 87 -4.78 -18.11 10.86
N LEU A 88 -5.72 -17.19 10.65
CA LEU A 88 -7.09 -17.32 11.17
C LEU A 88 -7.79 -18.64 10.78
N ASP A 89 -7.56 -19.13 9.57
CA ASP A 89 -8.10 -20.40 9.05
C ASP A 89 -7.07 -21.52 8.96
N HIS A 90 -5.89 -21.33 9.57
CA HIS A 90 -4.76 -22.28 9.54
C HIS A 90 -4.24 -22.62 8.14
N SER A 91 -4.54 -21.80 7.13
CA SER A 91 -4.10 -22.02 5.74
C SER A 91 -2.70 -21.46 5.48
N ASN A 92 -2.19 -21.68 4.26
CA ASN A 92 -0.88 -21.21 3.82
C ASN A 92 -0.87 -20.89 2.30
N GLY A 93 0.27 -20.38 1.81
CA GLY A 93 0.50 -20.04 0.40
C GLY A 93 1.10 -21.15 -0.47
N ASP A 94 1.09 -22.43 -0.05
CA ASP A 94 1.77 -23.52 -0.78
C ASP A 94 1.25 -23.68 -2.22
N ILE A 95 -0.07 -23.63 -2.34
CA ILE A 95 -0.81 -23.64 -3.61
C ILE A 95 -1.29 -22.24 -3.97
N ALA A 96 -1.63 -21.40 -2.98
CA ALA A 96 -2.24 -20.10 -3.22
C ALA A 96 -3.48 -20.24 -4.11
N VAL A 97 -3.48 -19.54 -5.26
CA VAL A 97 -4.45 -19.76 -6.34
C VAL A 97 -3.79 -20.34 -7.59
N ASP A 98 -2.59 -20.86 -7.46
CA ASP A 98 -1.80 -21.51 -8.51
C ASP A 98 -1.57 -20.63 -9.76
N PHE A 99 -1.34 -19.33 -9.57
CA PHE A 99 -0.99 -18.43 -10.68
C PHE A 99 0.26 -18.92 -11.42
N TYR A 100 1.17 -19.64 -10.76
CA TYR A 100 2.35 -20.23 -11.39
C TYR A 100 2.01 -21.07 -12.64
N HIS A 101 0.91 -21.81 -12.63
CA HIS A 101 0.45 -22.58 -13.78
C HIS A 101 -0.65 -21.87 -14.60
N HIS A 102 -1.39 -20.93 -14.00
CA HIS A 102 -2.57 -20.30 -14.59
C HIS A 102 -2.37 -18.88 -15.13
N PHE A 103 -1.16 -18.29 -15.03
CA PHE A 103 -0.90 -16.89 -15.37
C PHE A 103 -1.37 -16.48 -16.77
N ARG A 104 -1.37 -17.38 -17.77
CA ARG A 104 -1.83 -17.08 -19.13
C ARG A 104 -3.33 -16.79 -19.20
N GLU A 105 -4.14 -17.56 -18.47
CA GLU A 105 -5.57 -17.29 -18.33
C GLU A 105 -5.79 -15.99 -17.57
N ASP A 106 -5.05 -15.82 -16.47
CA ASP A 106 -5.21 -14.70 -15.57
C ASP A 106 -4.88 -13.34 -16.23
N ILE A 107 -3.77 -13.26 -16.96
CA ILE A 107 -3.38 -12.05 -17.73
C ILE A 107 -4.40 -11.75 -18.83
N LYS A 108 -4.90 -12.77 -19.51
CA LYS A 108 -5.93 -12.60 -20.55
C LYS A 108 -7.24 -12.06 -19.94
N ASN A 109 -7.62 -12.53 -18.76
CA ASN A 109 -8.79 -12.02 -18.04
C ASN A 109 -8.63 -10.53 -17.67
N VAL A 110 -7.46 -10.12 -17.17
CA VAL A 110 -7.13 -8.70 -16.92
C VAL A 110 -7.29 -7.86 -18.19
N LYS A 111 -6.77 -8.34 -19.33
CA LYS A 111 -6.94 -7.66 -20.61
C LYS A 111 -8.40 -7.59 -21.07
N ASN A 112 -9.17 -8.66 -20.90
CA ASN A 112 -10.58 -8.70 -21.29
C ASN A 112 -11.44 -7.70 -20.51
N MET A 113 -11.08 -7.39 -19.26
CA MET A 113 -11.70 -6.30 -18.50
C MET A 113 -11.36 -4.90 -19.06
N GLY A 114 -10.36 -4.76 -19.93
CA GLY A 114 -9.99 -3.47 -20.54
C GLY A 114 -8.92 -2.69 -19.77
N PHE A 115 -8.22 -3.31 -18.83
CA PHE A 115 -7.08 -2.71 -18.14
C PHE A 115 -5.88 -2.52 -19.10
N ASP A 116 -4.97 -1.61 -18.73
CA ASP A 116 -3.74 -1.31 -19.49
C ASP A 116 -2.48 -1.86 -18.84
N ALA A 117 -2.54 -2.21 -17.57
CA ALA A 117 -1.38 -2.59 -16.79
C ALA A 117 -1.69 -3.72 -15.82
N PHE A 118 -0.67 -4.54 -15.57
CA PHE A 118 -0.71 -5.57 -14.55
C PHE A 118 0.45 -5.35 -13.59
N ARG A 119 0.13 -5.04 -12.34
CA ARG A 119 1.10 -4.93 -11.25
C ARG A 119 1.24 -6.29 -10.57
N PHE A 120 2.47 -6.80 -10.50
CA PHE A 120 2.79 -8.05 -9.81
C PHE A 120 4.12 -7.91 -9.08
N SER A 121 4.44 -8.81 -8.16
CA SER A 121 5.76 -8.90 -7.55
C SER A 121 6.56 -10.09 -8.07
N ILE A 122 7.88 -9.96 -8.05
CA ILE A 122 8.80 -11.07 -8.31
C ILE A 122 9.21 -11.66 -6.97
N SER A 123 9.14 -12.99 -6.85
CA SER A 123 9.54 -13.66 -5.61
C SER A 123 11.05 -13.76 -5.50
N TRP A 124 11.62 -13.16 -4.46
CA TRP A 124 13.07 -13.17 -4.24
C TRP A 124 13.56 -14.62 -4.12
N THR A 125 12.85 -15.45 -3.36
CA THR A 125 13.25 -16.85 -3.13
C THR A 125 13.11 -17.74 -4.35
N ARG A 126 12.28 -17.36 -5.33
CA ARG A 126 12.18 -18.06 -6.60
C ARG A 126 13.35 -17.71 -7.53
N ILE A 127 13.86 -16.48 -7.49
CA ILE A 127 15.00 -16.03 -8.31
C ILE A 127 16.34 -16.39 -7.68
N ILE A 128 16.49 -16.22 -6.37
CA ILE A 128 17.71 -16.50 -5.59
C ILE A 128 17.30 -17.29 -4.34
N PRO A 129 17.31 -18.63 -4.38
CA PRO A 129 16.82 -19.46 -3.27
C PRO A 129 17.54 -19.23 -1.93
N SER A 130 18.83 -18.91 -1.96
CA SER A 130 19.62 -18.57 -0.76
C SER A 130 19.49 -17.10 -0.33
N GLY A 131 18.80 -16.28 -1.13
CA GLY A 131 18.75 -14.83 -1.04
C GLY A 131 19.99 -14.09 -1.55
N ARG A 132 21.14 -14.77 -1.76
CA ARG A 132 22.41 -14.12 -2.14
C ARG A 132 22.84 -14.52 -3.54
N ARG A 133 22.83 -13.55 -4.46
CA ARG A 133 23.14 -13.75 -5.90
C ARG A 133 24.41 -14.57 -6.14
N ARG A 134 25.47 -14.28 -5.37
CA ARG A 134 26.78 -14.96 -5.47
C ARG A 134 26.75 -16.46 -5.13
N GLU A 135 25.69 -16.95 -4.49
CA GLU A 135 25.55 -18.35 -4.07
C GLU A 135 24.69 -19.18 -5.04
N GLY A 136 24.17 -18.54 -6.09
CA GLY A 136 23.41 -19.22 -7.13
C GLY A 136 22.14 -18.44 -7.49
N VAL A 137 21.80 -18.51 -8.76
CA VAL A 137 20.56 -17.95 -9.32
C VAL A 137 19.78 -19.11 -9.90
N ASN A 138 18.47 -19.13 -9.66
CA ASN A 138 17.58 -20.15 -10.19
C ASN A 138 17.07 -19.74 -11.58
N GLN A 139 17.59 -20.40 -12.62
CA GLN A 139 17.22 -20.09 -14.00
C GLN A 139 15.74 -20.41 -14.29
N GLU A 140 15.17 -21.47 -13.71
CA GLU A 140 13.74 -21.78 -13.90
C GLU A 140 12.84 -20.67 -13.34
N GLY A 141 13.23 -20.06 -12.22
CA GLY A 141 12.56 -18.87 -11.68
C GLY A 141 12.64 -17.68 -12.64
N ILE A 142 13.80 -17.44 -13.25
CA ILE A 142 13.96 -16.39 -14.27
C ILE A 142 13.08 -16.66 -15.49
N ASP A 143 13.05 -17.90 -15.96
CA ASP A 143 12.26 -18.31 -17.13
C ASP A 143 10.76 -18.13 -16.87
N PHE A 144 10.30 -18.47 -15.67
CA PHE A 144 8.91 -18.22 -15.24
C PHE A 144 8.52 -16.74 -15.34
N TYR A 145 9.31 -15.83 -14.76
CA TYR A 145 8.97 -14.40 -14.83
C TYR A 145 9.18 -13.81 -16.23
N ASN A 146 10.11 -14.34 -17.03
CA ASN A 146 10.19 -14.01 -18.46
C ASN A 146 8.88 -14.36 -19.17
N ASP A 147 8.34 -15.56 -18.94
CA ASP A 147 7.08 -16.00 -19.51
C ASP A 147 5.90 -15.12 -19.06
N VAL A 148 5.82 -14.78 -17.78
CA VAL A 148 4.80 -13.87 -17.23
C VAL A 148 4.90 -12.49 -17.90
N ILE A 149 6.08 -11.88 -17.94
CA ILE A 149 6.30 -10.55 -18.55
C ILE A 149 5.96 -10.58 -20.04
N ASN A 150 6.39 -11.62 -20.75
CA ASN A 150 6.10 -11.79 -22.17
C ASN A 150 4.60 -11.94 -22.42
N GLU A 151 3.88 -12.69 -21.59
CA GLU A 151 2.43 -12.84 -21.73
C GLU A 151 1.67 -11.54 -21.41
N ILE A 152 2.12 -10.76 -20.41
CA ILE A 152 1.59 -9.40 -20.13
C ILE A 152 1.71 -8.52 -21.39
N ILE A 153 2.92 -8.44 -21.97
CA ILE A 153 3.18 -7.59 -23.14
C ILE A 153 2.40 -8.08 -24.36
N LYS A 154 2.34 -9.41 -24.57
CA LYS A 154 1.58 -10.03 -25.68
C LYS A 154 0.08 -9.72 -25.62
N ASN A 155 -0.47 -9.46 -24.44
CA ASN A 155 -1.86 -9.03 -24.25
C ASN A 155 -2.00 -7.50 -24.20
N ASP A 156 -1.01 -6.74 -24.68
CA ASP A 156 -1.00 -5.27 -24.69
C ASP A 156 -1.24 -4.67 -23.30
N LEU A 157 -0.63 -5.27 -22.28
CA LEU A 157 -0.59 -4.76 -20.91
C LEU A 157 0.84 -4.28 -20.59
N LYS A 158 0.95 -3.28 -19.73
CA LYS A 158 2.21 -2.77 -19.19
C LYS A 158 2.57 -3.51 -17.90
N PRO A 159 3.76 -4.14 -17.81
CA PRO A 159 4.21 -4.75 -16.56
C PRO A 159 4.65 -3.67 -15.57
N PHE A 160 4.04 -3.66 -14.39
CA PHE A 160 4.45 -2.88 -13.22
C PHE A 160 5.03 -3.85 -12.19
N VAL A 161 6.35 -3.82 -11.97
CA VAL A 161 7.03 -4.86 -11.17
C VAL A 161 7.37 -4.34 -9.79
N THR A 162 6.85 -5.02 -8.77
CA THR A 162 7.29 -4.88 -7.38
C THR A 162 8.46 -5.83 -7.13
N ILE A 163 9.61 -5.29 -6.74
CA ILE A 163 10.84 -6.06 -6.52
C ILE A 163 10.71 -6.92 -5.27
N PHE A 164 10.14 -6.37 -4.20
CA PHE A 164 9.99 -7.08 -2.93
C PHE A 164 8.62 -6.83 -2.31
N HIS A 165 7.95 -7.92 -1.94
CA HIS A 165 6.62 -7.91 -1.33
C HIS A 165 6.55 -8.87 -0.13
N TRP A 166 7.34 -8.54 0.89
CA TRP A 166 7.38 -9.20 2.21
C TRP A 166 7.89 -10.64 2.22
N ASP A 167 8.36 -11.16 1.09
CA ASP A 167 8.76 -12.55 0.90
C ASP A 167 10.28 -12.74 1.06
N THR A 168 10.85 -12.18 2.14
CA THR A 168 12.28 -12.31 2.47
C THR A 168 12.70 -13.78 2.44
N PRO A 169 13.81 -14.15 1.78
CA PRO A 169 14.34 -15.50 1.85
C PRO A 169 14.64 -15.94 3.28
N GLN A 170 14.09 -17.08 3.71
CA GLN A 170 14.33 -17.62 5.05
C GLN A 170 15.82 -17.82 5.31
N ALA A 171 16.59 -18.18 4.27
CA ALA A 171 18.04 -18.30 4.37
C ALA A 171 18.77 -17.01 4.81
N LEU A 172 18.22 -15.82 4.54
CA LEU A 172 18.74 -14.54 5.03
C LEU A 172 18.28 -14.25 6.45
N GLU A 173 17.03 -14.61 6.76
CA GLU A 173 16.48 -14.53 8.12
C GLU A 173 17.29 -15.40 9.09
N ASP A 174 17.56 -16.65 8.73
CA ASP A 174 18.37 -17.58 9.54
C ASP A 174 19.82 -17.12 9.69
N LYS A 175 20.39 -16.52 8.63
CA LYS A 175 21.80 -16.15 8.61
C LYS A 175 22.10 -14.93 9.46
N TYR A 176 21.23 -13.91 9.43
CA TYR A 176 21.49 -12.64 10.09
C TYR A 176 20.24 -11.86 10.52
N GLY A 177 19.04 -12.46 10.48
CA GLY A 177 17.78 -11.82 10.87
C GLY A 177 17.19 -10.91 9.81
N GLY A 178 17.49 -11.14 8.52
CA GLY A 178 16.87 -10.42 7.41
C GLY A 178 17.04 -8.92 7.54
N PHE A 179 15.92 -8.18 7.54
CA PHE A 179 15.92 -6.71 7.63
C PHE A 179 16.34 -6.13 8.99
N LEU A 180 16.59 -6.95 10.02
CA LEU A 180 17.22 -6.49 11.25
C LEU A 180 18.73 -6.25 11.09
N SER A 181 19.34 -6.71 10.00
CA SER A 181 20.77 -6.56 9.74
C SER A 181 21.05 -5.69 8.51
N SER A 182 22.06 -4.83 8.62
CA SER A 182 22.53 -3.99 7.52
C SER A 182 23.08 -4.78 6.32
N ASN A 183 23.42 -6.06 6.52
CA ASN A 183 23.81 -6.96 5.43
C ASN A 183 22.74 -7.09 4.34
N ILE A 184 21.45 -6.99 4.71
CA ILE A 184 20.32 -7.11 3.78
C ILE A 184 20.40 -6.07 2.65
N VAL A 185 21.00 -4.90 2.90
CA VAL A 185 21.07 -3.80 1.93
C VAL A 185 21.84 -4.23 0.69
N ASN A 186 22.97 -4.92 0.88
CA ASN A 186 23.79 -5.41 -0.24
C ASN A 186 23.14 -6.61 -0.94
N ASP A 187 22.56 -7.54 -0.19
CA ASP A 187 21.90 -8.71 -0.78
C ASP A 187 20.66 -8.29 -1.60
N TYR A 188 19.87 -7.32 -1.10
CA TYR A 188 18.75 -6.73 -1.82
C TYR A 188 19.20 -5.94 -3.06
N ARG A 189 20.27 -5.14 -2.95
CA ARG A 189 20.86 -4.43 -4.10
C ARG A 189 21.25 -5.42 -5.20
N ASP A 190 21.91 -6.52 -4.86
CA ASP A 190 22.37 -7.52 -5.82
C ASP A 190 21.20 -8.30 -6.45
N TYR A 191 20.13 -8.52 -5.68
CA TYR A 191 18.87 -9.04 -6.20
C TYR A 191 18.21 -8.07 -7.20
N ALA A 192 18.06 -6.80 -6.84
CA ALA A 192 17.49 -5.78 -7.74
C ALA A 192 18.33 -5.61 -9.02
N ASP A 193 19.66 -5.55 -8.91
CA ASP A 193 20.60 -5.51 -10.05
C ASP A 193 20.37 -6.67 -11.03
N LEU A 194 20.16 -7.88 -10.51
CA LEU A 194 19.84 -9.04 -11.33
C LEU A 194 18.48 -8.89 -12.04
N LEU A 195 17.45 -8.38 -11.36
CA LEU A 195 16.14 -8.16 -11.98
C LEU A 195 16.21 -7.12 -13.10
N PHE A 196 16.95 -6.03 -12.89
CA PHE A 196 17.16 -5.02 -13.93
C PHE A 196 17.91 -5.60 -15.13
N GLU A 197 18.92 -6.44 -14.89
CA GLU A 197 19.67 -7.13 -15.94
C GLU A 197 18.78 -8.08 -16.76
N LYS A 198 17.92 -8.86 -16.10
CA LYS A 198 17.14 -9.93 -16.76
C LYS A 198 15.85 -9.46 -17.39
N PHE A 199 15.22 -8.42 -16.84
CA PHE A 199 13.85 -8.05 -17.20
C PHE A 199 13.70 -6.58 -17.61
N GLY A 200 14.69 -5.73 -17.32
CA GLY A 200 14.60 -4.29 -17.58
C GLY A 200 14.62 -3.90 -19.06
N ASP A 201 14.86 -4.83 -19.97
CA ASP A 201 14.65 -4.64 -21.41
C ASP A 201 13.15 -4.48 -21.76
N ARG A 202 12.26 -5.05 -20.94
CA ARG A 202 10.80 -5.09 -21.13
C ARG A 202 10.02 -4.39 -20.02
N VAL A 203 10.56 -4.36 -18.80
CA VAL A 203 9.92 -3.75 -17.63
C VAL A 203 10.29 -2.26 -17.52
N GLN A 204 9.28 -1.41 -17.53
CA GLN A 204 9.43 0.05 -17.55
C GLN A 204 9.05 0.73 -16.22
N TYR A 205 8.43 0.01 -15.28
CA TYR A 205 7.98 0.56 -14.00
C TYR A 205 8.40 -0.38 -12.87
N TRP A 206 9.34 0.07 -12.05
CA TRP A 206 9.91 -0.67 -10.94
C TRP A 206 9.47 -0.06 -9.61
N MET A 207 9.01 -0.89 -8.69
CA MET A 207 8.69 -0.50 -7.32
C MET A 207 9.58 -1.30 -6.38
N THR A 208 10.46 -0.65 -5.63
CA THR A 208 11.45 -1.35 -4.80
C THR A 208 10.80 -2.18 -3.69
N PHE A 209 9.90 -1.56 -2.93
CA PHE A 209 9.25 -2.18 -1.78
C PHE A 209 7.75 -1.96 -1.87
N ASN A 210 7.02 -3.00 -1.45
CA ASN A 210 5.62 -2.90 -1.06
C ASN A 210 5.48 -2.53 0.40
N GLU A 211 4.73 -1.45 0.69
CA GLU A 211 4.20 -1.11 2.01
C GLU A 211 5.21 -1.35 3.17
N PRO A 212 6.36 -0.67 3.16
CA PRO A 212 7.41 -0.94 4.13
C PRO A 212 6.97 -0.60 5.58
N TRP A 213 5.96 0.27 5.75
CA TRP A 213 5.29 0.51 7.03
C TRP A 213 4.60 -0.74 7.57
N ALA A 214 3.84 -1.45 6.73
CA ALA A 214 3.12 -2.65 7.11
C ALA A 214 4.10 -3.75 7.53
N LEU A 215 5.20 -3.94 6.78
CA LEU A 215 6.25 -4.87 7.20
C LEU A 215 6.87 -4.49 8.55
N SER A 216 7.26 -3.23 8.74
CA SER A 216 7.92 -2.78 9.96
C SER A 216 7.00 -2.88 11.19
N GLY A 217 5.72 -2.51 11.06
CA GLY A 217 4.74 -2.56 12.14
C GLY A 217 4.18 -3.96 12.38
N PHE A 218 3.62 -4.60 11.36
CA PHE A 218 2.93 -5.88 11.55
C PHE A 218 3.88 -7.05 11.82
N ALA A 219 5.10 -7.03 11.28
CA ALA A 219 6.04 -8.15 11.48
C ALA A 219 7.00 -7.99 12.66
N TYR A 220 7.28 -6.75 13.10
CA TYR A 220 8.28 -6.45 14.14
C TYR A 220 7.75 -5.63 15.33
N ASP A 221 6.46 -5.22 15.32
CA ASP A 221 5.78 -4.64 16.48
C ASP A 221 4.58 -5.49 16.92
N ASP A 222 3.57 -5.68 16.06
CA ASP A 222 2.40 -6.50 16.39
C ASP A 222 2.72 -8.01 16.35
N GLY A 223 3.73 -8.37 15.55
CA GLY A 223 4.15 -9.75 15.32
C GLY A 223 3.07 -10.61 14.65
N ILE A 224 2.13 -10.04 13.92
CA ILE A 224 1.09 -10.82 13.22
C ILE A 224 1.51 -11.26 11.82
N PHE A 225 2.54 -10.64 11.25
CA PHE A 225 3.13 -11.01 9.95
C PHE A 225 4.50 -11.67 10.14
N ALA A 226 4.93 -12.50 9.19
CA ALA A 226 6.24 -13.14 9.21
C ALA A 226 7.39 -12.10 9.28
N PRO A 227 8.44 -12.30 10.11
CA PRO A 227 8.75 -13.48 10.92
C PRO A 227 8.05 -13.52 12.31
N GLY A 228 7.11 -12.61 12.57
CA GLY A 228 6.22 -12.68 13.73
C GLY A 228 6.83 -12.24 15.03
N ARG A 229 7.70 -11.22 15.00
CA ARG A 229 8.48 -10.73 16.13
C ARG A 229 7.79 -9.57 16.84
N CYS A 230 7.89 -9.56 18.16
CA CYS A 230 7.43 -8.46 18.99
C CYS A 230 7.98 -8.61 20.42
N SER A 231 7.86 -7.55 21.22
CA SER A 231 8.06 -7.68 22.67
C SER A 231 7.06 -8.69 23.25
N TYR A 232 7.50 -9.60 24.12
CA TYR A 232 6.66 -10.70 24.64
C TYR A 232 5.30 -10.25 25.23
N TRP A 233 5.25 -9.08 25.87
CA TRP A 233 4.04 -8.51 26.46
C TRP A 233 3.04 -7.95 25.44
N VAL A 234 3.46 -7.74 24.18
CA VAL A 234 2.57 -7.33 23.09
C VAL A 234 1.76 -8.53 22.60
N ASN A 235 2.44 -9.62 22.28
CA ASN A 235 1.82 -10.86 21.85
C ASN A 235 2.70 -12.04 22.31
N TYR A 236 2.15 -12.89 23.18
CA TYR A 236 2.86 -14.03 23.77
C TYR A 236 3.23 -15.12 22.75
N GLN A 237 2.65 -15.07 21.54
CA GLN A 237 2.97 -15.97 20.43
C GLN A 237 4.23 -15.52 19.67
N CYS A 238 4.76 -14.32 19.91
CA CYS A 238 6.02 -13.88 19.32
C CYS A 238 7.18 -14.68 19.92
N PRO A 239 8.04 -15.30 19.09
CA PRO A 239 9.15 -16.13 19.59
C PRO A 239 10.27 -15.27 20.20
N ALA A 240 10.41 -14.03 19.73
CA ALA A 240 11.35 -13.03 20.20
C ALA A 240 10.94 -11.66 19.62
N GLY A 241 11.60 -10.60 20.06
CA GLY A 241 11.47 -9.29 19.46
C GLY A 241 11.65 -8.15 20.47
N ASN A 242 11.74 -6.94 19.94
CA ASN A 242 11.67 -5.71 20.70
C ASN A 242 10.88 -4.66 19.92
N SER A 243 9.59 -4.56 20.26
CA SER A 243 8.63 -3.63 19.66
C SER A 243 9.03 -2.15 19.79
N ALA A 244 9.95 -1.80 20.70
CA ALA A 244 10.43 -0.43 20.86
C ALA A 244 11.54 -0.05 19.87
N THR A 245 12.24 -1.02 19.26
CA THR A 245 13.44 -0.74 18.44
C THR A 245 13.44 -1.43 17.08
N GLU A 246 12.99 -2.68 17.00
CA GLU A 246 13.07 -3.48 15.77
C GLU A 246 12.33 -2.85 14.58
N PRO A 247 11.12 -2.28 14.73
CA PRO A 247 10.44 -1.59 13.62
C PRO A 247 11.27 -0.45 13.02
N TYR A 248 12.00 0.32 13.85
CA TYR A 248 12.84 1.42 13.37
C TYR A 248 14.11 0.93 12.69
N VAL A 249 14.73 -0.16 13.19
CA VAL A 249 15.88 -0.82 12.55
C VAL A 249 15.49 -1.33 11.17
N VAL A 250 14.35 -2.04 11.08
CA VAL A 250 13.82 -2.56 9.81
C VAL A 250 13.49 -1.44 8.85
N ALA A 251 12.82 -0.38 9.32
CA ALA A 251 12.52 0.78 8.48
C ALA A 251 13.78 1.47 7.94
N HIS A 252 14.83 1.56 8.75
CA HIS A 252 16.11 2.11 8.34
C HIS A 252 16.76 1.28 7.23
N HIS A 253 16.87 -0.05 7.40
CA HIS A 253 17.47 -0.90 6.37
C HIS A 253 16.64 -1.00 5.09
N LEU A 254 15.30 -0.95 5.17
CA LEU A 254 14.42 -0.86 4.00
C LEU A 254 14.68 0.42 3.18
N LEU A 255 14.84 1.57 3.85
CA LEU A 255 15.18 2.84 3.20
C LEU A 255 16.56 2.79 2.54
N LEU A 256 17.57 2.24 3.21
CA LEU A 256 18.92 2.10 2.64
C LEU A 256 18.94 1.11 1.46
N ALA A 257 18.23 -0.01 1.57
CA ALA A 257 18.08 -0.98 0.49
C ALA A 257 17.37 -0.36 -0.73
N HIS A 258 16.36 0.48 -0.51
CA HIS A 258 15.68 1.24 -1.57
C HIS A 258 16.67 2.16 -2.29
N ALA A 259 17.41 2.97 -1.53
CA ALA A 259 18.38 3.91 -2.09
C ALA A 259 19.47 3.19 -2.89
N ALA A 260 19.97 2.05 -2.39
CA ALA A 260 20.97 1.23 -3.08
C ALA A 260 20.45 0.66 -4.41
N ALA A 261 19.21 0.16 -4.45
CA ALA A 261 18.61 -0.34 -5.70
C ALA A 261 18.37 0.79 -6.71
N VAL A 262 17.89 1.96 -6.26
CA VAL A 262 17.67 3.14 -7.11
C VAL A 262 19.00 3.65 -7.68
N GLN A 263 20.05 3.71 -6.87
CA GLN A 263 21.37 4.11 -7.30
C GLN A 263 21.86 3.20 -8.42
N VAL A 264 21.82 1.88 -8.21
CA VAL A 264 22.21 0.90 -9.22
C VAL A 264 21.40 1.05 -10.51
N TYR A 265 20.07 1.23 -10.40
CA TYR A 265 19.22 1.46 -11.57
C TYR A 265 19.64 2.71 -12.35
N ARG A 266 19.83 3.83 -11.66
CA ARG A 266 20.20 5.12 -12.26
C ARG A 266 21.57 5.09 -12.93
N GLU A 267 22.55 4.47 -12.28
CA GLU A 267 23.93 4.44 -12.77
C GLU A 267 24.14 3.47 -13.93
N LYS A 268 23.52 2.28 -13.87
CA LYS A 268 23.78 1.21 -14.83
C LYS A 268 22.73 1.06 -15.93
N TYR A 269 21.45 1.31 -15.62
CA TYR A 269 20.33 0.85 -16.46
C TYR A 269 19.45 1.97 -17.01
N LYS A 270 19.26 3.08 -16.29
CA LYS A 270 18.34 4.16 -16.67
C LYS A 270 18.57 4.68 -18.09
N LYS A 271 19.84 4.86 -18.49
CA LYS A 271 20.20 5.37 -19.82
C LYS A 271 19.82 4.43 -20.96
N SER A 272 19.93 3.12 -20.76
CA SER A 272 19.67 2.12 -21.81
C SER A 272 18.22 1.62 -21.80
N GLN A 273 17.60 1.53 -20.63
CA GLN A 273 16.26 0.96 -20.46
C GLN A 273 15.14 2.01 -20.43
N ASN A 274 15.47 3.26 -20.06
CA ASN A 274 14.54 4.39 -19.97
C ASN A 274 13.27 4.17 -19.12
N GLY A 275 13.28 3.17 -18.23
CA GLY A 275 12.19 2.92 -17.29
C GLY A 275 12.21 3.87 -16.09
N GLN A 276 11.22 3.75 -15.23
CA GLN A 276 11.04 4.54 -14.01
C GLN A 276 11.13 3.65 -12.78
N ILE A 277 11.68 4.18 -11.70
CA ILE A 277 11.79 3.47 -10.42
C ILE A 277 11.20 4.29 -9.27
N GLY A 278 10.45 3.63 -8.41
CA GLY A 278 9.79 4.24 -7.26
C GLY A 278 9.62 3.24 -6.12
N ILE A 279 8.72 3.57 -5.19
CA ILE A 279 8.36 2.75 -4.03
C ILE A 279 6.86 2.88 -3.80
N THR A 280 6.20 1.83 -3.28
CA THR A 280 4.78 1.89 -2.94
C THR A 280 4.58 2.00 -1.43
N LEU A 281 3.77 2.95 -1.00
CA LEU A 281 3.55 3.31 0.39
C LEU A 281 2.08 3.18 0.75
N PHE A 282 1.81 2.37 1.76
CA PHE A 282 0.50 2.30 2.39
C PHE A 282 0.35 3.34 3.47
N THR A 283 -0.79 4.00 3.47
CA THR A 283 -1.14 4.96 4.48
C THR A 283 -2.64 5.03 4.69
N PHE A 284 -3.03 5.06 5.95
CA PHE A 284 -4.33 5.58 6.33
C PHE A 284 -4.35 7.08 6.07
N TRP A 285 -5.54 7.61 5.80
CA TRP A 285 -5.79 9.02 6.05
C TRP A 285 -6.23 9.20 7.51
N PHE A 286 -5.61 10.14 8.21
CA PHE A 286 -5.96 10.46 9.59
C PHE A 286 -6.78 11.75 9.59
N GLU A 287 -8.09 11.62 9.76
CA GLU A 287 -8.98 12.76 9.94
C GLU A 287 -8.78 13.31 11.36
N PRO A 288 -8.64 14.62 11.58
CA PRO A 288 -8.67 15.15 12.94
C PRO A 288 -10.03 14.88 13.57
N LEU A 289 -10.07 14.46 14.84
CA LEU A 289 -11.33 14.20 15.53
C LEU A 289 -12.24 15.45 15.61
N SER A 290 -11.65 16.66 15.57
CA SER A 290 -12.38 17.92 15.47
C SER A 290 -11.51 19.04 14.92
N ASN A 291 -12.10 20.23 14.75
CA ASN A 291 -11.40 21.45 14.36
C ASN A 291 -10.49 22.05 15.44
N ARG A 292 -10.32 21.39 16.59
CA ARG A 292 -9.38 21.83 17.64
C ARG A 292 -7.95 21.62 17.17
N THR A 293 -7.09 22.61 17.43
CA THR A 293 -5.66 22.56 17.05
C THR A 293 -4.95 21.30 17.53
N VAL A 294 -5.29 20.79 18.71
CA VAL A 294 -4.67 19.59 19.27
C VAL A 294 -5.05 18.30 18.52
N ASP A 295 -6.26 18.23 17.95
CA ASP A 295 -6.69 17.07 17.15
C ASP A 295 -6.09 17.14 15.74
N ILE A 296 -5.95 18.36 15.19
CA ILE A 296 -5.23 18.63 13.93
C ILE A 296 -3.74 18.30 14.04
N GLU A 297 -3.08 18.64 15.15
CA GLU A 297 -1.68 18.24 15.34
C GLU A 297 -1.54 16.73 15.61
N ALA A 298 -2.53 16.10 16.24
CA ALA A 298 -2.55 14.65 16.39
C ALA A 298 -2.65 13.94 15.03
N SER A 299 -3.50 14.39 14.12
CA SER A 299 -3.59 13.79 12.77
C SER A 299 -2.29 13.95 11.98
N LYS A 300 -1.65 15.12 12.04
CA LYS A 300 -0.32 15.33 11.44
C LYS A 300 0.75 14.42 12.05
N THR A 301 0.71 14.21 13.36
CA THR A 301 1.66 13.33 14.04
C THR A 301 1.45 11.87 13.64
N ALA A 302 0.20 11.40 13.54
CA ALA A 302 -0.10 10.07 13.02
C ALA A 302 0.37 9.89 11.57
N LEU A 303 0.15 10.88 10.71
CA LEU A 303 0.67 10.87 9.33
C LEU A 303 2.21 10.86 9.29
N ASP A 304 2.90 11.60 10.17
CA ASP A 304 4.36 11.59 10.24
C ASP A 304 4.92 10.20 10.63
N PHE A 305 4.26 9.49 11.55
CA PHE A 305 4.67 8.13 11.97
C PHE A 305 4.30 7.03 10.97
N MET A 306 3.41 7.30 10.01
CA MET A 306 3.01 6.33 8.99
C MET A 306 3.60 6.66 7.61
N PHE A 307 3.16 7.77 7.02
CA PHE A 307 3.57 8.19 5.68
C PHE A 307 4.88 8.98 5.69
N GLY A 308 5.02 9.92 6.63
CA GLY A 308 6.20 10.78 6.76
C GLY A 308 7.47 10.00 7.08
N LEU A 309 7.37 8.90 7.83
CA LEU A 309 8.51 8.04 8.18
C LEU A 309 9.27 7.55 6.94
N TRP A 310 8.59 7.47 5.79
CA TRP A 310 9.17 7.08 4.51
C TRP A 310 9.35 8.27 3.58
N MET A 311 8.32 9.11 3.41
CA MET A 311 8.36 10.22 2.44
C MET A 311 9.35 11.32 2.80
N ASP A 312 9.56 11.63 4.09
CA ASP A 312 10.53 12.65 4.50
C ASP A 312 11.98 12.20 4.19
N PRO A 313 12.41 10.95 4.52
CA PRO A 313 13.70 10.44 4.05
C PRO A 313 13.84 10.48 2.53
N LEU A 314 12.84 10.03 1.77
CA LEU A 314 12.88 9.99 0.31
C LEU A 314 12.91 11.38 -0.34
N THR A 315 12.32 12.40 0.29
CA THR A 315 12.23 13.75 -0.29
C THR A 315 13.34 14.67 0.22
N TYR A 316 13.66 14.58 1.50
CA TYR A 316 14.55 15.51 2.21
C TYR A 316 15.85 14.87 2.71
N GLY A 317 15.93 13.53 2.76
CA GLY A 317 17.10 12.78 3.23
C GLY A 317 17.18 12.64 4.76
N ARG A 318 16.06 12.80 5.48
CA ARG A 318 15.99 12.71 6.95
C ARG A 318 14.59 12.33 7.42
N TYR A 319 14.47 11.69 8.58
CA TYR A 319 13.16 11.43 9.21
C TYR A 319 12.43 12.71 9.63
N PRO A 320 11.09 12.68 9.76
CA PRO A 320 10.31 13.82 10.25
C PRO A 320 10.83 14.29 11.61
N ARG A 321 10.79 15.61 11.84
CA ARG A 321 11.24 16.18 13.12
C ARG A 321 10.42 15.65 14.30
N ARG A 322 9.09 15.54 14.17
CA ARG A 322 8.22 15.03 15.24
C ARG A 322 8.59 13.61 15.66
N VAL A 323 8.85 12.72 14.69
CA VAL A 323 9.29 11.35 14.95
C VAL A 323 10.63 11.34 15.68
N ARG A 324 11.62 12.12 15.22
CA ARG A 324 12.92 12.24 15.90
C ARG A 324 12.79 12.71 17.36
N ASP A 325 11.98 13.75 17.58
CA ASP A 325 11.81 14.35 18.90
C ASP A 325 11.08 13.40 19.88
N LEU A 326 10.11 12.60 19.39
CA LEU A 326 9.34 11.67 20.22
C LEU A 326 10.05 10.33 20.45
N VAL A 327 10.76 9.80 19.46
CA VAL A 327 11.41 8.48 19.54
C VAL A 327 12.80 8.56 20.18
N GLY A 328 13.53 9.65 19.95
CA GLY A 328 14.88 9.85 20.47
C GLY A 328 15.88 8.82 19.95
N ASP A 329 16.75 8.33 20.83
CA ASP A 329 17.91 7.49 20.49
C ASP A 329 17.56 6.12 19.89
N ARG A 330 16.29 5.69 19.96
CA ARG A 330 15.82 4.45 19.31
C ARG A 330 15.67 4.60 17.81
N LEU A 331 15.54 5.82 17.30
CA LEU A 331 15.48 6.10 15.87
C LEU A 331 16.89 6.29 15.32
N LEU A 332 17.27 5.41 14.39
CA LEU A 332 18.60 5.46 13.76
C LEU A 332 18.79 6.76 12.96
N THR A 333 20.03 7.19 12.82
CA THR A 333 20.41 8.37 12.05
C THR A 333 21.09 7.98 10.76
N PHE A 334 20.79 8.68 9.66
CA PHE A 334 21.52 8.55 8.41
C PHE A 334 22.86 9.28 8.48
N THR A 335 23.88 8.70 7.88
CA THR A 335 25.13 9.39 7.52
C THR A 335 24.89 10.38 6.39
N ASP A 336 25.84 11.30 6.17
CA ASP A 336 25.74 12.27 5.06
C ASP A 336 25.66 11.60 3.69
N GLU A 337 26.33 10.46 3.51
CA GLU A 337 26.27 9.67 2.27
C GLU A 337 24.86 9.08 2.07
N GLU A 338 24.30 8.44 3.09
CA GLU A 338 22.96 7.86 3.05
C GLU A 338 21.88 8.92 2.84
N THR A 339 22.00 10.08 3.51
CA THR A 339 21.12 11.24 3.30
C THR A 339 21.13 11.70 1.84
N ASN A 340 22.28 11.71 1.19
CA ASN A 340 22.40 12.10 -0.21
C ASN A 340 21.83 11.04 -1.16
N LEU A 341 22.02 9.75 -0.86
CA LEU A 341 21.45 8.65 -1.63
C LEU A 341 19.93 8.59 -1.57
N LEU A 342 19.34 8.89 -0.41
CA LEU A 342 17.88 8.88 -0.20
C LEU A 342 17.17 10.07 -0.85
N ARG A 343 17.80 11.24 -0.89
CA ARG A 343 17.13 12.46 -1.36
C ARG A 343 16.74 12.34 -2.84
N LYS A 344 15.44 12.41 -3.10
CA LYS A 344 14.83 12.28 -4.43
C LYS A 344 15.19 10.96 -5.11
N SER A 345 15.26 9.87 -4.34
CA SER A 345 15.51 8.51 -4.83
C SER A 345 14.29 7.86 -5.48
N TYR A 346 13.41 8.62 -6.12
CA TYR A 346 12.25 8.10 -6.83
C TYR A 346 11.94 8.93 -8.07
N ASP A 347 11.40 8.28 -9.09
CA ASP A 347 10.83 8.90 -10.29
C ASP A 347 9.30 9.04 -10.15
N PHE A 348 8.67 8.16 -9.35
CA PHE A 348 7.26 8.21 -8.96
C PHE A 348 7.06 7.61 -7.56
N ILE A 349 5.91 7.90 -6.94
CA ILE A 349 5.45 7.27 -5.70
C ILE A 349 4.20 6.45 -6.01
N GLY A 350 4.18 5.20 -5.54
CA GLY A 350 2.96 4.41 -5.45
C GLY A 350 2.25 4.70 -4.13
N LEU A 351 0.98 5.06 -4.15
CA LEU A 351 0.16 5.23 -2.96
C LEU A 351 -0.86 4.09 -2.86
N GLN A 352 -0.96 3.51 -1.68
CA GLN A 352 -1.92 2.46 -1.38
C GLN A 352 -2.86 2.98 -0.31
N TYR A 353 -4.13 3.08 -0.68
CA TYR A 353 -5.16 3.65 0.17
C TYR A 353 -6.30 2.66 0.29
N TYR A 354 -6.85 2.53 1.49
CA TYR A 354 -8.00 1.66 1.75
C TYR A 354 -9.01 2.36 2.66
N THR A 355 -8.53 2.90 3.79
CA THR A 355 -9.36 3.36 4.89
C THR A 355 -8.80 4.62 5.57
N SER A 356 -9.59 5.16 6.50
CA SER A 356 -9.24 6.31 7.32
C SER A 356 -9.63 6.08 8.76
N TYR A 357 -9.01 6.85 9.65
CA TYR A 357 -9.32 6.88 11.08
C TYR A 357 -9.34 8.32 11.60
N TYR A 358 -10.07 8.55 12.69
CA TYR A 358 -9.90 9.77 13.46
C TYR A 358 -8.63 9.70 14.31
N ALA A 359 -7.93 10.81 14.42
CA ALA A 359 -6.78 10.99 15.31
C ALA A 359 -7.09 12.00 16.42
N LYS A 360 -6.75 11.66 17.66
CA LYS A 360 -6.87 12.53 18.83
C LYS A 360 -5.62 12.46 19.72
N PRO A 361 -5.27 13.55 20.43
CA PRO A 361 -4.04 13.65 21.18
C PRO A 361 -4.09 12.86 22.51
N ASN A 362 -2.98 12.95 23.26
CA ASN A 362 -2.85 12.55 24.66
C ASN A 362 -3.04 11.05 24.91
N TYR A 363 -2.53 10.20 24.01
CA TYR A 363 -2.30 8.81 24.37
C TYR A 363 -1.17 8.74 25.40
N THR A 364 -1.43 8.15 26.56
CA THR A 364 -0.41 7.95 27.61
C THR A 364 0.45 6.74 27.25
N VAL A 365 1.73 6.97 26.99
CA VAL A 365 2.71 5.90 26.84
C VAL A 365 3.17 5.43 28.21
N ASP A 366 3.08 4.14 28.44
CA ASP A 366 3.67 3.52 29.63
C ASP A 366 5.19 3.37 29.42
N PRO A 367 6.03 3.99 30.27
CA PRO A 367 7.49 3.87 30.16
C PRO A 367 8.02 2.44 30.28
N GLU A 368 7.27 1.51 30.90
CA GLU A 368 7.66 0.10 30.99
C GLU A 368 7.25 -0.71 29.74
N TYR A 369 6.32 -0.19 28.94
CA TYR A 369 5.74 -0.85 27.77
C TYR A 369 5.81 0.04 26.52
N ILE A 370 7.00 0.58 26.25
CA ILE A 370 7.29 1.38 25.05
C ILE A 370 7.22 0.50 23.80
N ARG A 371 6.56 0.98 22.74
CA ARG A 371 6.50 0.31 21.44
C ARG A 371 6.27 1.31 20.30
N TYR A 372 6.65 0.90 19.10
CA TYR A 372 6.49 1.66 17.85
C TYR A 372 5.08 2.24 17.67
N LYS A 373 4.02 1.44 17.89
CA LYS A 373 2.62 1.89 17.70
C LYS A 373 2.17 3.02 18.61
N THR A 374 2.76 3.14 19.80
CA THR A 374 2.34 4.12 20.82
C THR A 374 3.26 5.33 20.90
N ASP A 375 4.45 5.27 20.30
CA ASP A 375 5.45 6.35 20.29
C ASP A 375 4.94 7.68 19.70
N SER A 376 3.89 7.65 18.89
CA SER A 376 3.25 8.86 18.34
C SER A 376 2.52 9.68 19.41
N HIS A 377 2.17 9.09 20.55
CA HIS A 377 1.30 9.66 21.59
C HIS A 377 -0.09 10.06 21.06
N VAL A 378 -0.48 9.49 19.91
CA VAL A 378 -1.78 9.71 19.27
C VAL A 378 -2.68 8.50 19.51
N ASN A 379 -3.93 8.75 19.85
CA ASN A 379 -4.97 7.74 19.88
C ASN A 379 -5.72 7.76 18.55
N VAL A 380 -5.72 6.64 17.85
CA VAL A 380 -6.39 6.44 16.56
C VAL A 380 -7.69 5.70 16.81
N THR A 381 -8.79 6.17 16.25
CA THR A 381 -10.11 5.57 16.50
C THR A 381 -11.02 5.68 15.30
N ALA A 382 -11.89 4.70 15.13
CA ALA A 382 -12.93 4.73 14.10
C ALA A 382 -14.13 5.59 14.50
N TYR A 383 -14.20 6.06 15.75
CA TYR A 383 -15.39 6.71 16.32
C TYR A 383 -15.19 8.22 16.52
N ASP A 384 -16.20 9.00 16.16
CA ASP A 384 -16.28 10.42 16.52
C ASP A 384 -16.65 10.61 18.02
N TYR A 385 -16.90 11.86 18.44
CA TYR A 385 -17.30 12.16 19.82
C TYR A 385 -18.70 11.65 20.20
N ASP A 386 -19.59 11.46 19.22
CA ASP A 386 -20.95 10.98 19.41
C ASP A 386 -21.03 9.44 19.32
N GLY A 387 -19.92 8.78 19.03
CA GLY A 387 -19.81 7.32 18.90
C GLY A 387 -20.21 6.80 17.53
N ASN A 388 -20.27 7.65 16.50
CA ASN A 388 -20.50 7.22 15.13
C ASN A 388 -19.20 6.79 14.46
N LEU A 389 -19.28 5.78 13.61
CA LEU A 389 -18.14 5.34 12.78
C LEU A 389 -17.79 6.39 11.72
N ILE A 390 -16.51 6.54 11.43
CA ILE A 390 -15.98 7.37 10.34
C ILE A 390 -16.55 6.96 8.97
N GLY A 391 -16.89 5.68 8.81
CA GLY A 391 -17.57 5.15 7.64
C GLY A 391 -18.04 3.71 7.84
N PRO A 392 -18.83 3.15 6.91
CA PRO A 392 -19.26 1.75 6.98
C PRO A 392 -18.06 0.80 7.08
N GLN A 393 -18.15 -0.21 7.96
CA GLN A 393 -17.09 -1.21 8.11
C GLN A 393 -17.22 -2.31 7.04
N ALA A 394 -16.09 -2.67 6.41
CA ALA A 394 -16.00 -3.83 5.51
C ALA A 394 -15.87 -5.13 6.34
N TYR A 395 -15.42 -6.23 5.73
CA TYR A 395 -15.26 -7.48 6.47
C TYR A 395 -14.10 -7.42 7.46
N SER A 396 -12.95 -6.93 7.01
CA SER A 396 -11.78 -6.79 7.87
C SER A 396 -12.05 -5.81 9.02
N PRO A 397 -11.71 -6.17 10.28
CA PRO A 397 -12.06 -5.37 11.45
C PRO A 397 -11.39 -3.99 11.48
N TRP A 398 -10.28 -3.83 10.76
CA TRP A 398 -9.54 -2.57 10.60
C TRP A 398 -10.06 -1.68 9.47
N PHE A 399 -11.04 -2.12 8.69
CA PHE A 399 -11.38 -1.49 7.42
C PHE A 399 -12.71 -0.73 7.49
N TYR A 400 -12.64 0.61 7.49
CA TYR A 400 -13.78 1.53 7.36
C TYR A 400 -13.77 2.27 6.01
N ILE A 401 -14.87 2.24 5.27
CA ILE A 401 -14.99 2.82 3.93
C ILE A 401 -15.12 4.34 4.05
N PHE A 402 -14.08 5.08 3.67
CA PHE A 402 -14.05 6.55 3.73
C PHE A 402 -13.45 7.17 2.45
N PRO A 403 -14.23 7.34 1.38
CA PRO A 403 -13.69 7.78 0.09
C PRO A 403 -13.04 9.17 0.11
N LYS A 404 -13.49 10.09 0.98
CA LYS A 404 -12.88 11.43 1.11
C LYS A 404 -11.38 11.36 1.46
N GLY A 405 -10.96 10.31 2.18
CA GLY A 405 -9.56 10.14 2.59
C GLY A 405 -8.57 9.96 1.44
N ILE A 406 -8.96 9.32 0.32
CA ILE A 406 -8.05 9.17 -0.83
C ILE A 406 -7.73 10.53 -1.45
N ARG A 407 -8.74 11.40 -1.58
CA ARG A 407 -8.60 12.77 -2.09
C ARG A 407 -7.69 13.59 -1.18
N ASN A 408 -7.94 13.50 0.13
CA ASN A 408 -7.15 14.23 1.12
C ASN A 408 -5.68 13.78 1.12
N LEU A 409 -5.43 12.48 1.02
CA LEU A 409 -4.08 11.93 0.92
C LEU A 409 -3.34 12.40 -0.36
N LEU A 410 -4.02 12.37 -1.50
CA LEU A 410 -3.46 12.84 -2.78
C LEU A 410 -3.09 14.33 -2.71
N ASN A 411 -4.01 15.15 -2.20
CA ASN A 411 -3.79 16.59 -2.04
C ASN A 411 -2.66 16.87 -1.04
N TYR A 412 -2.65 16.18 0.11
CA TYR A 412 -1.59 16.29 1.10
C TYR A 412 -0.22 15.94 0.50
N THR A 413 -0.16 14.88 -0.31
CA THR A 413 1.08 14.46 -0.95
C THR A 413 1.61 15.52 -1.91
N LYS A 414 0.72 16.14 -2.71
CA LYS A 414 1.05 17.28 -3.57
C LYS A 414 1.66 18.43 -2.78
N ASP A 415 0.95 18.88 -1.74
CA ASP A 415 1.31 20.08 -0.99
C ASP A 415 2.59 19.90 -0.17
N ARG A 416 2.84 18.69 0.34
CA ARG A 416 3.94 18.43 1.28
C ARG A 416 5.24 17.95 0.65
N TYR A 417 5.18 17.38 -0.57
CA TYR A 417 6.31 16.65 -1.17
C TYR A 417 6.61 17.04 -2.63
N ASP A 418 6.45 18.32 -2.98
CA ASP A 418 6.80 18.87 -4.29
C ASP A 418 6.03 18.24 -5.48
N ASP A 419 4.75 17.88 -5.29
CA ASP A 419 3.86 17.33 -6.34
C ASP A 419 4.47 16.18 -7.18
N PRO A 420 4.87 15.08 -6.52
CA PRO A 420 5.54 13.98 -7.20
C PRO A 420 4.58 13.30 -8.20
N VAL A 421 5.12 12.56 -9.17
CA VAL A 421 4.30 11.66 -10.00
C VAL A 421 3.72 10.57 -9.10
N ILE A 422 2.40 10.40 -9.11
CA ILE A 422 1.70 9.44 -8.25
C ILE A 422 1.00 8.37 -9.10
N TYR A 423 1.11 7.13 -8.66
CA TYR A 423 0.22 6.04 -9.07
C TYR A 423 -0.51 5.52 -7.83
N ILE A 424 -1.83 5.39 -7.86
CA ILE A 424 -2.55 4.66 -6.81
C ILE A 424 -2.32 3.18 -7.08
N THR A 425 -1.41 2.54 -6.37
CA THR A 425 -0.92 1.19 -6.68
C THR A 425 -1.74 0.07 -6.03
N GLU A 426 -2.58 0.41 -5.05
CA GLU A 426 -3.64 -0.43 -4.49
C GLU A 426 -4.80 0.42 -3.96
N ASN A 427 -6.01 -0.02 -4.24
CA ASN A 427 -7.26 0.39 -3.59
C ASN A 427 -8.32 -0.67 -3.87
N GLY A 428 -9.12 -1.04 -2.87
CA GLY A 428 -10.16 -2.06 -3.02
C GLY A 428 -10.84 -2.38 -1.70
N VAL A 429 -11.79 -3.31 -1.69
CA VAL A 429 -12.57 -3.65 -0.49
C VAL A 429 -12.83 -5.15 -0.41
N ASP A 430 -12.87 -5.68 0.81
CA ASP A 430 -13.06 -7.09 1.06
C ASP A 430 -14.48 -7.49 1.44
N ASN A 431 -14.75 -8.78 1.31
CA ASN A 431 -15.89 -9.44 1.92
C ASN A 431 -15.46 -10.76 2.55
N ALA A 432 -16.26 -11.23 3.50
CA ALA A 432 -16.08 -12.55 4.09
C ALA A 432 -16.16 -13.63 3.00
N ASN A 433 -15.28 -14.62 3.08
CA ASN A 433 -15.42 -15.88 2.37
C ASN A 433 -16.54 -16.70 3.03
N ASN A 434 -17.69 -16.81 2.37
CA ASN A 434 -18.79 -17.64 2.83
C ASN A 434 -18.85 -18.94 2.02
N GLU A 435 -18.26 -20.00 2.54
CA GLU A 435 -18.21 -21.31 1.91
C GLU A 435 -19.56 -22.00 1.70
N THR A 436 -20.63 -21.51 2.32
CA THR A 436 -22.00 -22.02 2.17
C THR A 436 -22.81 -21.30 1.10
N GLU A 437 -22.29 -20.18 0.60
CA GLU A 437 -22.90 -19.38 -0.46
C GLU A 437 -22.76 -20.07 -1.82
N SER A 438 -23.76 -19.89 -2.69
CA SER A 438 -23.66 -20.35 -4.07
C SER A 438 -22.66 -19.48 -4.85
N ILE A 439 -22.00 -20.04 -5.88
CA ILE A 439 -21.10 -19.24 -6.73
C ILE A 439 -21.86 -18.03 -7.30
N ASP A 440 -23.07 -18.22 -7.81
CA ASP A 440 -23.89 -17.13 -8.39
C ASP A 440 -24.16 -15.98 -7.42
N ASP A 441 -24.30 -16.27 -6.11
CA ASP A 441 -24.45 -15.23 -5.10
C ASP A 441 -23.11 -14.57 -4.76
N ALA A 442 -22.03 -15.36 -4.65
CA ALA A 442 -20.68 -14.85 -4.35
C ALA A 442 -20.14 -13.91 -5.45
N LEU A 443 -20.65 -14.02 -6.69
CA LEU A 443 -20.32 -13.11 -7.79
C LEU A 443 -21.02 -11.74 -7.68
N LYS A 444 -22.07 -11.59 -6.85
CA LYS A 444 -22.86 -10.36 -6.71
C LYS A 444 -22.25 -9.38 -5.71
N ASP A 445 -21.14 -8.77 -6.08
CA ASP A 445 -20.36 -7.88 -5.22
C ASP A 445 -20.64 -6.38 -5.43
N GLN A 446 -21.91 -5.97 -5.37
CA GLN A 446 -22.32 -4.58 -5.60
C GLN A 446 -21.58 -3.58 -4.69
N PHE A 447 -21.34 -3.93 -3.42
CA PHE A 447 -20.60 -3.09 -2.48
C PHE A 447 -19.19 -2.73 -2.99
N ARG A 448 -18.54 -3.64 -3.74
CA ARG A 448 -17.22 -3.42 -4.33
C ARG A 448 -17.29 -2.47 -5.51
N ILE A 449 -18.34 -2.57 -6.34
CA ILE A 449 -18.63 -1.59 -7.40
C ILE A 449 -18.81 -0.19 -6.80
N ASP A 450 -19.63 -0.07 -5.76
CA ASP A 450 -19.91 1.21 -5.11
C ASP A 450 -18.63 1.81 -4.50
N TYR A 451 -17.82 0.98 -3.82
CA TYR A 451 -16.51 1.37 -3.31
C TYR A 451 -15.60 1.94 -4.41
N TYR A 452 -15.41 1.20 -5.51
CA TYR A 452 -14.55 1.62 -6.62
C TYR A 452 -15.05 2.91 -7.27
N ARG A 453 -16.36 3.02 -7.51
CA ARG A 453 -16.97 4.23 -8.08
C ARG A 453 -16.66 5.46 -7.22
N MET A 454 -16.88 5.37 -5.91
CA MET A 454 -16.65 6.49 -4.99
C MET A 454 -15.17 6.87 -4.90
N HIS A 455 -14.26 5.91 -4.79
CA HIS A 455 -12.83 6.21 -4.65
C HIS A 455 -12.21 6.74 -5.95
N LEU A 456 -12.59 6.19 -7.10
CA LEU A 456 -12.19 6.70 -8.41
C LEU A 456 -12.70 8.13 -8.63
N TRP A 457 -13.93 8.43 -8.20
CA TRP A 457 -14.49 9.78 -8.28
C TRP A 457 -13.71 10.77 -7.40
N LYS A 458 -13.42 10.40 -6.14
CA LYS A 458 -12.64 11.25 -5.24
C LYS A 458 -11.17 11.42 -5.68
N ALA A 459 -10.57 10.41 -6.30
CA ALA A 459 -9.26 10.55 -6.94
C ALA A 459 -9.31 11.48 -8.17
N LEU A 460 -10.39 11.41 -8.96
CA LEU A 460 -10.61 12.30 -10.10
C LEU A 460 -10.79 13.76 -9.67
N GLU A 461 -11.48 14.02 -8.55
CA GLU A 461 -11.57 15.37 -7.98
C GLU A 461 -10.18 15.95 -7.65
N SER A 462 -9.29 15.17 -7.02
CA SER A 462 -7.89 15.59 -6.80
C SER A 462 -7.18 15.90 -8.11
N LEU A 463 -7.37 15.08 -9.14
CA LEU A 463 -6.74 15.26 -10.44
C LEU A 463 -7.27 16.53 -11.14
N ASN A 464 -8.58 16.71 -11.24
CA ASN A 464 -9.20 17.78 -12.03
C ASN A 464 -9.29 19.11 -11.28
N ASN A 465 -9.66 19.09 -9.99
CA ASN A 465 -9.97 20.30 -9.22
C ASN A 465 -8.74 20.79 -8.44
N TYR A 466 -7.84 19.88 -8.04
CA TYR A 466 -6.63 20.20 -7.28
C TYR A 466 -5.33 20.01 -8.09
N THR A 467 -5.43 19.54 -9.34
CA THR A 467 -4.30 19.35 -10.26
C THR A 467 -3.18 18.47 -9.69
N VAL A 468 -3.52 17.46 -8.89
CA VAL A 468 -2.53 16.48 -8.38
C VAL A 468 -1.96 15.66 -9.54
N ASN A 469 -0.65 15.42 -9.54
CA ASN A 469 0.05 14.69 -10.60
C ASN A 469 -0.15 13.16 -10.53
N VAL A 470 -1.41 12.72 -10.50
CA VAL A 470 -1.79 11.29 -10.52
C VAL A 470 -1.85 10.78 -11.96
N LYS A 471 -1.19 9.63 -12.21
CA LYS A 471 -1.04 9.04 -13.56
C LYS A 471 -1.67 7.67 -13.72
N GLY A 472 -2.13 7.05 -12.65
CA GLY A 472 -2.83 5.79 -12.76
C GLY A 472 -3.46 5.28 -11.47
N TYR A 473 -4.26 4.24 -11.62
CA TYR A 473 -5.03 3.59 -10.57
C TYR A 473 -5.01 2.07 -10.75
N PHE A 474 -4.69 1.35 -9.67
CA PHE A 474 -4.60 -0.09 -9.64
C PHE A 474 -5.58 -0.67 -8.61
N ALA A 475 -6.52 -1.48 -9.08
CA ALA A 475 -7.46 -2.17 -8.22
C ALA A 475 -6.76 -3.30 -7.44
N TRP A 476 -6.95 -3.32 -6.12
CA TRP A 476 -6.62 -4.47 -5.29
C TRP A 476 -7.89 -5.28 -5.00
N SER A 477 -8.04 -6.49 -5.54
CA SER A 477 -7.06 -7.27 -6.31
C SER A 477 -7.67 -7.79 -7.61
N TYR A 478 -6.83 -8.29 -8.52
CA TYR A 478 -7.34 -8.97 -9.70
C TYR A 478 -8.20 -10.18 -9.30
N LEU A 479 -7.75 -10.99 -8.35
CA LEU A 479 -8.38 -12.25 -7.94
C LEU A 479 -8.37 -12.44 -6.41
N ASP A 480 -9.31 -13.21 -5.88
CA ASP A 480 -9.32 -13.62 -4.47
C ASP A 480 -8.07 -14.43 -4.16
N ASN A 481 -7.37 -14.16 -3.07
CA ASN A 481 -6.02 -14.67 -2.82
C ASN A 481 -5.78 -14.97 -1.32
N PHE A 482 -4.56 -15.39 -0.95
CA PHE A 482 -4.18 -15.59 0.45
C PHE A 482 -3.92 -14.24 1.14
N GLU A 483 -4.82 -13.81 2.03
CA GLU A 483 -4.72 -12.53 2.73
C GLU A 483 -3.97 -12.68 4.06
N TRP A 484 -2.71 -13.10 4.00
CA TRP A 484 -1.75 -13.04 5.11
C TRP A 484 -2.26 -13.74 6.39
N ASN A 485 -2.30 -13.04 7.53
CA ASN A 485 -2.69 -13.60 8.82
C ASN A 485 -4.20 -13.95 8.92
N ILE A 486 -5.01 -13.56 7.93
CA ILE A 486 -6.43 -13.96 7.86
C ILE A 486 -6.68 -15.03 6.77
N GLY A 487 -5.65 -15.51 6.10
CA GLY A 487 -5.73 -16.62 5.15
C GLY A 487 -6.74 -16.38 4.02
N TYR A 488 -7.56 -17.37 3.70
CA TYR A 488 -8.60 -17.30 2.67
C TYR A 488 -9.97 -16.92 3.23
N THR A 489 -10.02 -16.37 4.44
CA THR A 489 -11.29 -15.91 5.06
C THR A 489 -11.80 -14.60 4.46
N SER A 490 -10.95 -13.85 3.76
CA SER A 490 -11.27 -12.59 3.11
C SER A 490 -11.09 -12.68 1.59
N ARG A 491 -11.96 -11.98 0.85
CA ARG A 491 -11.99 -11.97 -0.61
C ARG A 491 -11.94 -10.53 -1.14
N PHE A 492 -10.83 -10.15 -1.77
CA PHE A 492 -10.63 -8.82 -2.38
C PHE A 492 -10.83 -8.78 -3.90
N GLY A 493 -10.84 -9.93 -4.57
CA GLY A 493 -10.67 -10.02 -6.01
C GLY A 493 -11.85 -9.51 -6.82
N LEU A 494 -11.54 -8.97 -8.00
CA LEU A 494 -12.51 -8.79 -9.09
C LEU A 494 -12.95 -10.14 -9.70
N TYR A 495 -12.08 -11.15 -9.59
CA TYR A 495 -12.38 -12.53 -9.92
C TYR A 495 -12.50 -13.38 -8.67
N TYR A 496 -13.59 -14.14 -8.59
CA TYR A 496 -13.78 -15.19 -7.60
C TYR A 496 -12.93 -16.40 -7.99
N VAL A 497 -12.21 -16.96 -7.01
CA VAL A 497 -11.51 -18.23 -7.16
C VAL A 497 -12.23 -19.28 -6.32
N ASP A 498 -12.64 -20.37 -6.97
CA ASP A 498 -13.26 -21.50 -6.30
C ASP A 498 -12.20 -22.37 -5.64
N TYR A 499 -11.93 -22.12 -4.35
CA TYR A 499 -10.96 -22.87 -3.56
C TYR A 499 -11.33 -24.35 -3.36
N LYS A 500 -12.58 -24.75 -3.62
CA LYS A 500 -13.05 -26.14 -3.52
C LYS A 500 -12.86 -26.91 -4.82
N ASP A 501 -12.76 -26.20 -5.94
CA ASP A 501 -12.48 -26.79 -7.24
C ASP A 501 -11.00 -27.16 -7.34
N SER A 502 -10.71 -28.40 -7.75
CA SER A 502 -9.32 -28.89 -7.84
C SER A 502 -8.49 -28.21 -8.92
N GLN A 503 -9.11 -27.41 -9.80
CA GLN A 503 -8.46 -26.57 -10.81
C GLN A 503 -8.50 -25.08 -10.43
N LEU A 504 -8.98 -24.73 -9.23
CA LEU A 504 -9.03 -23.37 -8.70
C LEU A 504 -9.68 -22.40 -9.68
N LYS A 505 -10.83 -22.78 -10.25
CA LYS A 505 -11.43 -22.08 -11.37
C LYS A 505 -11.77 -20.62 -11.05
N ARG A 506 -11.53 -19.74 -12.03
CA ARG A 506 -11.78 -18.29 -11.96
C ARG A 506 -13.16 -17.95 -12.52
N TYR A 507 -13.88 -17.08 -11.82
CA TYR A 507 -15.18 -16.55 -12.23
C TYR A 507 -15.20 -15.02 -12.09
N ALA A 508 -15.56 -14.31 -13.16
CA ALA A 508 -15.67 -12.86 -13.12
C ALA A 508 -16.83 -12.45 -12.20
N LYS A 509 -16.56 -11.60 -11.19
CA LYS A 509 -17.62 -11.01 -10.36
C LYS A 509 -18.33 -9.87 -11.11
N HIS A 510 -19.41 -9.36 -10.54
CA HIS A 510 -20.10 -8.20 -11.09
C HIS A 510 -19.19 -6.97 -11.17
N SER A 511 -18.27 -6.80 -10.22
CA SER A 511 -17.24 -5.75 -10.26
C SER A 511 -16.29 -5.86 -11.47
N ALA A 512 -15.89 -7.07 -11.88
CA ALA A 512 -15.13 -7.27 -13.12
C ALA A 512 -15.93 -6.85 -14.36
N THR A 513 -17.23 -7.18 -14.39
CA THR A 513 -18.14 -6.76 -15.48
C THR A 513 -18.33 -5.25 -15.49
N TRP A 514 -18.42 -4.61 -14.31
CA TRP A 514 -18.49 -3.17 -14.20
C TRP A 514 -17.22 -2.49 -14.70
N PHE A 515 -16.02 -2.97 -14.32
CA PHE A 515 -14.75 -2.45 -14.85
C PHE A 515 -14.67 -2.61 -16.37
N HIS A 516 -15.13 -3.73 -16.93
CA HIS A 516 -15.24 -3.88 -18.39
C HIS A 516 -16.08 -2.77 -19.02
N GLY A 517 -17.24 -2.45 -18.45
CA GLY A 517 -18.06 -1.33 -18.90
C GLY A 517 -17.37 0.04 -18.73
N PHE A 518 -16.78 0.27 -17.57
CA PHE A 518 -16.11 1.53 -17.20
C PHE A 518 -14.92 1.83 -18.13
N LEU A 519 -14.08 0.83 -18.40
CA LEU A 519 -12.84 0.96 -19.16
C LEU A 519 -13.07 0.99 -20.68
N ASN A 520 -14.11 0.30 -21.17
CA ASN A 520 -14.46 0.26 -22.59
C ASN A 520 -15.56 1.26 -23.00
N ASN A 521 -15.97 2.16 -22.09
CA ASN A 521 -17.02 3.17 -22.32
C ASN A 521 -18.39 2.59 -22.71
N ALA A 522 -18.73 1.43 -22.14
CA ALA A 522 -19.96 0.69 -22.43
C ALA A 522 -21.03 0.79 -21.33
N LEU A 523 -20.81 1.63 -20.30
CA LEU A 523 -21.84 1.91 -19.29
C LEU A 523 -22.99 2.74 -19.89
N SER A 524 -24.22 2.25 -19.78
CA SER A 524 -25.40 2.90 -20.36
C SER A 524 -25.91 4.06 -19.48
N LYS A 525 -26.48 5.10 -20.09
CA LYS A 525 -27.11 6.25 -19.38
C LYS A 525 -28.39 5.91 -18.58
N LYS A 526 -28.81 4.63 -18.51
CA LYS A 526 -29.95 4.25 -17.67
C LYS A 526 -29.48 4.22 -16.22
N SER A 527 -29.80 5.28 -15.50
CA SER A 527 -29.55 5.49 -14.07
C SER A 527 -29.69 4.20 -13.26
N GLN A 528 -28.58 3.67 -12.74
CA GLN A 528 -28.64 2.86 -11.55
C GLN A 528 -28.57 3.83 -10.37
N PRO A 529 -29.62 3.90 -9.51
CA PRO A 529 -29.53 4.69 -8.30
C PRO A 529 -28.31 4.23 -7.50
N LEU A 530 -27.57 5.18 -6.91
CA LEU A 530 -26.65 4.87 -5.82
C LEU A 530 -27.48 4.13 -4.77
N ASN A 531 -27.29 2.82 -4.66
CA ASN A 531 -27.65 2.16 -3.42
C ASN A 531 -26.68 2.78 -2.42
N LYS A 532 -27.20 3.59 -1.49
CA LYS A 532 -26.43 3.95 -0.31
C LYS A 532 -25.83 2.66 0.22
N ILE A 533 -24.59 2.70 0.69
CA ILE A 533 -24.00 1.60 1.46
C ILE A 533 -24.81 1.49 2.76
N THR A 534 -26.02 0.96 2.67
CA THR A 534 -26.97 0.73 3.76
C THR A 534 -26.86 -0.73 4.09
N GLY A 535 -26.05 -1.04 5.09
CA GLY A 535 -25.97 -2.39 5.60
C GLY A 535 -24.75 -2.59 6.45
N GLN A 536 -24.98 -2.72 7.75
CA GLN A 536 -24.14 -3.54 8.61
C GLN A 536 -23.75 -4.82 7.86
N VAL A 537 -22.46 -4.97 7.54
CA VAL A 537 -21.85 -6.26 7.23
C VAL A 537 -21.74 -7.02 8.56
N THR A 538 -22.88 -7.32 9.19
CA THR A 538 -22.91 -8.18 10.37
C THR A 538 -23.40 -9.54 9.92
N SER A 539 -22.48 -10.49 9.79
CA SER A 539 -22.86 -11.89 9.93
C SER A 539 -23.46 -12.05 11.34
N GLY A 540 -24.71 -12.52 11.39
CA GLY A 540 -25.44 -12.73 12.63
C GLY A 540 -24.77 -13.80 13.48
N ASN A 541 -23.81 -13.41 14.33
CA ASN A 541 -23.38 -14.07 15.56
C ASN A 541 -22.27 -13.24 16.23
N SER A 542 -22.62 -12.07 16.77
CA SER A 542 -21.73 -11.35 17.70
C SER A 542 -21.71 -12.11 19.04
N ARG A 543 -20.96 -13.20 19.13
CA ARG A 543 -20.46 -13.67 20.43
C ARG A 543 -19.46 -12.62 20.90
N LYS A 544 -19.63 -12.15 22.14
CA LYS A 544 -18.66 -11.32 22.86
C LYS A 544 -17.29 -11.99 22.81
N LEU A 545 -16.47 -11.62 21.84
CA LEU A 545 -15.05 -11.93 21.81
C LEU A 545 -14.36 -10.92 22.71
N GLY A 546 -13.67 -11.46 23.71
CA GLY A 546 -12.97 -10.70 24.73
C GLY A 546 -11.91 -9.77 24.13
N LYS A 547 -11.66 -8.71 24.90
CA LYS A 547 -10.58 -7.74 24.76
C LYS A 547 -9.34 -8.30 24.02
N TYR A 548 -9.24 -8.02 22.73
CA TYR A 548 -7.95 -7.84 22.08
C TYR A 548 -8.01 -6.48 21.40
N TYR A 549 -7.38 -5.50 22.05
CA TYR A 549 -7.08 -4.22 21.43
C TYR A 549 -5.98 -4.49 20.41
N ILE A 550 -6.33 -4.43 19.13
CA ILE A 550 -5.38 -4.19 18.04
C ILE A 550 -5.91 -2.93 17.37
N MET A 551 -5.43 -1.78 17.85
CA MET A 551 -5.16 -0.64 16.95
C MET A 551 -3.95 -1.04 16.13
#